data_AF-A0A8S9SIZ8-F1
#
_entry.id   AF-A0A8S9SIZ8-F1
#
_cell.length_a   1.000
_cell.length_b   1.000
_cell.length_c   1.000
_cell.angle_alpha   90.00
_cell.angle_beta   90.00
_cell.angle_gamma   90.00
#
_symmetry.space_group_name_H-M   'P 1'
#
loop_
_entity.id
_entity.type
_entity.pdbx_description
1 polymer ?
#
loop_
_entity_poly.entity_id
_entity_poly.type
_entity_poly.pdbx_seq_one_letter_code
_entity_poly.pdbx_strand_id
1 'polypeptide(L)'
;MWKAMLECHHSQYITISLAYHCRNTSKTGPENALKRRILSELLEETECFGLSFADLVNSMTSYVEALNGWLHNCVLLPQERSTRNRRPWSPRRVLAPPIFVLCRDWSAGMKSLPSDELSRSIKEFSTDMEMLGEEKEDSVLVSEDLSSVHSSLAKLLERLKKFSEASLKMYEDVKVKSEEAVVAYTNHSICGRPLM
;
A
#
# COMPACT_ATOMS: atom_id res chain seq x y z
N MET A 1 -13.91 24.84 71.05
CA MET A 1 -13.68 25.53 69.75
C MET A 1 -12.34 25.18 69.13
N TRP A 2 -11.20 25.53 69.75
CA TRP A 2 -9.86 25.32 69.18
C TRP A 2 -9.48 23.86 68.91
N LYS A 3 -9.91 22.92 69.77
CA LYS A 3 -9.66 21.49 69.58
C LYS A 3 -10.29 20.93 68.30
N ALA A 4 -11.55 21.28 68.03
CA ALA A 4 -12.25 20.86 66.80
C ALA A 4 -11.62 21.49 65.54
N MET A 5 -11.13 22.72 65.63
CA MET A 5 -10.46 23.40 64.52
C MET A 5 -9.10 22.75 64.20
N LEU A 6 -8.35 22.34 65.24
CA LEU A 6 -7.10 21.60 65.09
C LEU A 6 -7.34 20.21 64.46
N GLU A 7 -8.38 19.49 64.91
CA GLU A 7 -8.77 18.20 64.35
C GLU A 7 -9.20 18.32 62.87
N CYS A 8 -9.96 19.36 62.51
CA CYS A 8 -10.35 19.64 61.14
C CYS A 8 -9.14 19.97 60.25
N HIS A 9 -8.23 20.83 60.72
CA HIS A 9 -7.03 21.18 59.97
C HIS A 9 -6.09 19.98 59.78
N HIS A 10 -6.00 19.09 60.78
CA HIS A 10 -5.24 17.85 60.66
C HIS A 10 -5.85 16.91 59.61
N SER A 11 -7.17 16.75 59.59
CA SER A 11 -7.90 15.97 58.59
C SER A 11 -7.73 16.55 57.16
N GLN A 12 -7.80 17.87 57.02
CA GLN A 12 -7.55 18.56 55.75
C GLN A 12 -6.10 18.35 55.27
N TYR A 13 -5.11 18.48 56.16
CA TYR A 13 -3.70 18.28 55.82
C TYR A 13 -3.43 16.85 55.32
N ILE A 14 -4.01 15.84 55.98
CA ILE A 14 -3.90 14.44 55.55
C ILE A 14 -4.54 14.25 54.17
N THR A 15 -5.74 14.79 53.98
CA THR A 15 -6.48 14.66 52.71
C THR A 15 -5.74 15.32 51.55
N ILE A 16 -5.23 16.53 51.75
CA ILE A 16 -4.45 17.27 50.73
C ILE A 16 -3.13 16.56 50.46
N SER A 17 -2.40 16.10 51.48
CA SER A 17 -1.14 15.38 51.29
C SER A 17 -1.35 14.07 50.53
N LEU A 18 -2.37 13.29 50.88
CA LEU A 18 -2.72 12.06 50.17
C LEU A 18 -3.09 12.35 48.71
N ALA A 19 -3.91 13.38 48.45
CA ALA A 19 -4.26 13.79 47.09
C ALA A 19 -3.03 14.24 46.28
N TYR A 20 -2.11 14.96 46.90
CA TYR A 20 -0.88 15.44 46.26
C TYR A 20 0.07 14.26 45.92
N HIS A 21 0.20 13.29 46.83
CA HIS A 21 0.97 12.09 46.58
C HIS A 21 0.30 11.18 45.54
N CYS A 22 -1.03 11.02 45.53
CA CYS A 22 -1.74 10.28 44.49
C CYS A 22 -1.51 10.90 43.09
N ARG A 23 -1.55 12.23 42.98
CA ARG A 23 -1.25 12.96 41.74
C ARG A 23 0.20 12.78 41.28
N ASN A 24 1.15 12.68 42.21
CA ASN A 24 2.57 12.47 41.89
C ASN A 24 2.96 10.98 41.70
N THR A 25 2.16 10.03 42.20
CA THR A 25 2.35 8.58 41.98
C THR A 25 1.81 8.10 40.64
N SER A 26 1.20 9.00 39.86
CA SER A 26 0.92 8.78 38.44
C SER A 26 2.22 8.35 37.77
N LYS A 27 2.33 7.08 37.41
CA LYS A 27 3.45 6.47 36.67
C LYS A 27 3.55 7.01 35.23
N THR A 28 3.16 8.25 34.99
CA THR A 28 2.98 8.87 33.67
C THR A 28 4.32 9.18 33.00
N GLY A 29 5.38 9.49 33.74
CA GLY A 29 6.70 9.78 33.15
C GLY A 29 7.27 8.66 32.26
N PRO A 30 7.54 7.46 32.80
CA PRO A 30 8.11 6.35 32.02
C PRO A 30 7.09 5.71 31.06
N GLU A 31 5.81 5.66 31.41
CA GLU A 31 4.74 5.12 30.54
C GLU A 31 4.52 6.01 29.30
N ASN A 32 4.50 7.34 29.47
CA ASN A 32 4.38 8.28 28.35
C ASN A 32 5.65 8.33 27.50
N ALA A 33 6.82 8.09 28.09
CA ALA A 33 8.07 7.95 27.32
C ALA A 33 8.07 6.69 26.45
N LEU A 34 7.62 5.55 26.99
CA LEU A 34 7.44 4.32 26.21
C LEU A 34 6.40 4.47 25.10
N LYS A 35 5.24 5.09 25.40
CA LYS A 35 4.19 5.36 24.39
C LYS A 35 4.70 6.21 23.24
N ARG A 36 5.39 7.32 23.54
CA ARG A 36 6.00 8.19 22.50
C ARG A 36 7.02 7.44 21.66
N ARG A 37 7.84 6.59 22.28
CA ARG A 37 8.81 5.77 21.55
C ARG A 37 8.10 4.78 20.60
N ILE A 38 7.11 4.04 21.09
CA ILE A 38 6.34 3.08 20.28
C ILE A 38 5.64 3.79 19.11
N LEU A 39 5.04 4.96 19.36
CA LEU A 39 4.38 5.74 18.32
C LEU A 39 5.38 6.21 17.26
N SER A 40 6.55 6.70 17.68
CA SER A 40 7.62 7.11 16.76
C SER A 40 8.14 5.96 15.90
N GLU A 41 8.40 4.79 16.51
CA GLU A 41 8.85 3.59 15.78
C GLU A 41 7.79 3.13 14.77
N LEU A 42 6.51 3.16 15.15
CA LEU A 42 5.41 2.76 14.28
C LEU A 42 5.20 3.75 13.12
N LEU A 43 5.37 5.06 13.36
CA LEU A 43 5.33 6.08 12.32
C LEU A 43 6.44 5.88 11.29
N GLU A 44 7.68 5.68 11.75
CA GLU A 44 8.84 5.44 10.89
C GLU A 44 8.63 4.18 10.03
N GLU A 45 8.13 3.09 10.61
CA GLU A 45 7.86 1.88 9.84
C GLU A 45 6.70 2.03 8.86
N THR A 46 5.69 2.82 9.20
CA THR A 46 4.57 3.10 8.29
C THR A 46 5.04 3.89 7.08
N GLU A 47 5.90 4.89 7.28
CA GLU A 47 6.50 5.67 6.21
C GLU A 47 7.41 4.80 5.34
N CYS A 48 8.29 4.00 5.96
CA CYS A 48 9.16 3.05 5.28
C CYS A 48 8.36 2.06 4.41
N PHE A 49 7.28 1.49 4.97
CA PHE A 49 6.36 0.62 4.24
C PHE A 49 5.72 1.34 3.06
N GLY A 50 5.24 2.58 3.25
CA GLY A 50 4.63 3.39 2.19
C GLY A 50 5.57 3.68 1.02
N LEU A 51 6.81 4.07 1.32
CA LEU A 51 7.85 4.32 0.32
C LEU A 51 8.22 3.02 -0.42
N SER A 52 8.48 1.95 0.33
CA SER A 52 8.83 0.64 -0.23
C SER A 52 7.72 0.10 -1.14
N PHE A 53 6.46 0.29 -0.76
CA PHE A 53 5.32 -0.09 -1.57
C PHE A 53 5.26 0.71 -2.88
N ALA A 54 5.41 2.04 -2.81
CA ALA A 54 5.41 2.89 -3.99
C ALA A 54 6.55 2.53 -4.94
N ASP A 55 7.75 2.31 -4.41
CA ASP A 55 8.94 1.92 -5.18
C ASP A 55 8.74 0.56 -5.85
N LEU A 56 8.15 -0.41 -5.16
CA LEU A 56 7.83 -1.72 -5.73
C LEU A 56 6.87 -1.58 -6.92
N VAL A 57 5.76 -0.88 -6.73
CA VAL A 57 4.74 -0.70 -7.79
C VAL A 57 5.32 0.05 -8.99
N ASN A 58 6.07 1.13 -8.73
CA ASN A 58 6.70 1.93 -9.78
C ASN A 58 7.77 1.13 -10.54
N SER A 59 8.58 0.35 -9.82
CA SER A 59 9.63 -0.49 -10.43
C SER A 59 9.03 -1.57 -11.31
N MET A 60 8.01 -2.28 -10.83
CA MET A 60 7.32 -3.31 -11.61
C MET A 60 6.63 -2.72 -12.84
N THR A 61 5.94 -1.59 -12.67
CA THR A 61 5.26 -0.88 -13.76
C THR A 61 6.26 -0.46 -14.83
N SER A 62 7.32 0.25 -14.44
CA SER A 62 8.35 0.75 -15.34
C SER A 62 9.07 -0.38 -16.07
N TYR A 63 9.36 -1.49 -15.37
CA TYR A 63 10.02 -2.66 -15.97
C TYR A 63 9.17 -3.29 -17.08
N VAL A 64 7.90 -3.58 -16.82
CA VAL A 64 7.03 -4.20 -17.83
C VAL A 64 6.73 -3.23 -18.97
N GLU A 65 6.57 -1.94 -18.69
CA GLU A 65 6.38 -0.93 -19.74
C GLU A 65 7.59 -0.82 -20.66
N ALA A 66 8.81 -0.79 -20.07
CA ALA A 66 10.04 -0.78 -20.83
C ALA A 66 10.20 -2.05 -21.69
N LEU A 67 9.91 -3.23 -21.11
CA LEU A 67 9.95 -4.50 -21.85
C LEU A 67 8.92 -4.54 -22.98
N ASN A 68 7.68 -4.11 -22.71
CA ASN A 68 6.62 -4.04 -23.71
C ASN A 68 6.98 -3.07 -24.84
N GLY A 69 7.53 -1.89 -24.51
CA GLY A 69 8.03 -0.93 -25.48
C GLY A 69 9.20 -1.46 -26.30
N TRP A 70 10.16 -2.14 -25.66
CA TRP A 70 11.28 -2.80 -26.35
C TRP A 70 10.79 -3.87 -27.33
N LEU A 71 9.83 -4.72 -26.95
CA LEU A 71 9.24 -5.71 -27.85
C LEU A 71 8.60 -5.05 -29.08
N HIS A 72 7.83 -3.98 -28.87
CA HIS A 72 7.17 -3.28 -29.98
C HIS A 72 8.15 -2.54 -30.89
N ASN A 73 9.21 -1.96 -30.34
CA ASN A 73 10.16 -1.13 -31.11
C ASN A 73 11.33 -1.92 -31.70
N CYS A 74 11.73 -3.04 -31.08
CA CYS A 74 12.92 -3.79 -31.48
C CYS A 74 12.59 -5.14 -32.13
N VAL A 75 11.46 -5.77 -31.76
CA VAL A 75 11.08 -7.08 -32.29
C VAL A 75 10.05 -6.98 -33.42
N LEU A 76 9.19 -5.95 -33.48
CA LEU A 76 8.28 -5.73 -34.63
C LEU A 76 8.90 -4.91 -35.77
N LEU A 77 9.97 -4.15 -35.51
CA LEU A 77 10.69 -3.38 -36.53
C LEU A 77 11.39 -4.21 -37.66
N PRO A 78 11.66 -5.53 -37.55
CA PRO A 78 12.26 -6.28 -38.65
C PRO A 78 11.38 -6.44 -39.90
N GLN A 79 10.07 -6.13 -39.88
CA GLN A 79 9.23 -6.30 -41.08
C GLN A 79 9.25 -5.10 -42.05
N GLU A 80 9.67 -3.91 -41.61
CA GLU A 80 9.53 -2.68 -42.42
C GLU A 80 10.77 -2.32 -43.26
N ARG A 81 11.81 -3.18 -43.27
CA ARG A 81 12.96 -3.03 -44.21
C ARG A 81 12.77 -3.71 -45.57
N SER A 82 11.62 -4.36 -45.81
CA SER A 82 11.26 -4.88 -47.15
C SER A 82 10.24 -3.94 -47.81
N THR A 83 10.76 -2.97 -48.56
CA THR A 83 10.00 -1.93 -49.27
C THR A 83 9.14 -2.43 -50.45
N ARG A 84 8.84 -3.74 -50.56
CA ARG A 84 8.23 -4.30 -51.79
C ARG A 84 6.87 -4.98 -51.66
N ASN A 85 6.32 -5.21 -50.47
CA ASN A 85 4.93 -5.72 -50.35
C ASN A 85 4.23 -5.20 -49.10
N ARG A 86 3.60 -4.02 -49.21
CA ARG A 86 2.69 -3.50 -48.20
C ARG A 86 1.40 -4.32 -48.18
N ARG A 87 1.37 -5.37 -47.35
CA ARG A 87 0.11 -5.80 -46.73
C ARG A 87 0.12 -5.30 -45.29
N PRO A 88 -0.90 -4.55 -44.84
CA PRO A 88 -1.01 -4.15 -43.44
C PRO A 88 -0.96 -5.39 -42.56
N TRP A 89 -0.12 -5.34 -41.51
CA TRP A 89 -0.19 -6.27 -40.40
C TRP A 89 -1.63 -6.33 -39.92
N SER A 90 -2.29 -7.47 -40.10
CA SER A 90 -3.54 -7.72 -39.40
C SER A 90 -3.22 -8.65 -38.24
N PRO A 91 -3.47 -8.26 -36.99
CA PRO A 91 -3.30 -9.12 -35.81
C PRO A 91 -4.03 -10.48 -35.89
N ARG A 92 -4.96 -10.65 -36.86
CA ARG A 92 -5.68 -11.89 -37.13
C ARG A 92 -4.99 -12.86 -38.13
N ARG A 93 -3.99 -12.41 -38.91
CA ARG A 93 -3.31 -13.25 -39.94
C ARG A 93 -2.01 -13.87 -39.46
N VAL A 94 -1.36 -13.25 -38.46
CA VAL A 94 -0.19 -13.77 -37.77
C VAL A 94 -0.51 -13.67 -36.29
N LEU A 95 -0.71 -14.82 -35.63
CA LEU A 95 -0.85 -14.86 -34.17
C LEU A 95 0.41 -14.25 -33.56
N ALA A 96 0.26 -13.16 -32.83
CA ALA A 96 1.39 -12.50 -32.17
C ALA A 96 2.07 -13.51 -31.23
N PRO A 97 3.42 -13.56 -31.19
CA PRO A 97 4.13 -14.42 -30.27
C PRO A 97 3.61 -14.19 -28.83
N PRO A 98 3.41 -15.25 -28.02
CA PRO A 98 2.74 -15.15 -26.72
C PRO A 98 3.35 -14.13 -25.76
N ILE A 99 4.66 -13.85 -25.90
CA ILE A 99 5.36 -12.82 -25.13
C ILE A 99 4.77 -11.41 -25.30
N PHE A 100 4.23 -11.07 -26.48
CA PHE A 100 3.57 -9.78 -26.70
C PHE A 100 2.23 -9.68 -25.96
N VAL A 101 1.48 -10.79 -25.92
CA VAL A 101 0.22 -10.87 -25.17
C VAL A 101 0.50 -10.75 -23.68
N LEU A 102 1.51 -11.49 -23.19
CA LEU A 102 1.94 -11.46 -21.80
C LEU A 102 2.33 -10.05 -21.35
N CYS A 103 3.29 -9.40 -22.03
CA CYS A 103 3.77 -8.08 -21.62
C CYS A 103 2.69 -6.99 -21.72
N ARG A 104 1.83 -7.04 -22.74
CA ARG A 104 0.69 -6.12 -22.88
C ARG A 104 -0.30 -6.29 -21.73
N ASP A 105 -0.70 -7.52 -21.44
CA ASP A 105 -1.73 -7.79 -20.45
C ASP A 105 -1.22 -7.53 -19.02
N TRP A 106 0.07 -7.79 -18.74
CA TRP A 106 0.72 -7.33 -17.50
C TRP A 106 0.75 -5.81 -17.39
N SER A 107 1.14 -5.09 -18.45
CA SER A 107 1.19 -3.62 -18.45
C SER A 107 -0.20 -3.01 -18.20
N ALA A 108 -1.24 -3.56 -18.84
CA ALA A 108 -2.61 -3.14 -18.62
C ALA A 108 -3.13 -3.51 -17.22
N GLY A 109 -2.82 -4.72 -16.76
CA GLY A 109 -3.22 -5.22 -15.45
C GLY A 109 -2.67 -4.36 -14.32
N MET A 110 -1.37 -4.03 -14.33
CA MET A 110 -0.76 -3.22 -13.27
C MET A 110 -1.39 -1.82 -13.16
N LYS A 111 -1.79 -1.22 -14.28
CA LYS A 111 -2.52 0.07 -14.31
C LYS A 111 -3.93 -0.02 -13.72
N SER A 112 -4.49 -1.22 -13.63
CA SER A 112 -5.83 -1.46 -13.08
C SER A 112 -5.82 -1.77 -11.59
N LEU A 113 -4.65 -2.01 -10.99
CA LEU A 113 -4.55 -2.31 -9.56
C LEU A 113 -4.89 -1.07 -8.72
N PRO A 114 -5.50 -1.25 -7.52
CA PRO A 114 -5.86 -0.14 -6.65
C PRO A 114 -4.64 0.38 -5.84
N SER A 115 -3.49 0.56 -6.49
CA SER A 115 -2.24 1.02 -5.85
C SER A 115 -2.40 2.40 -5.24
N ASP A 116 -2.99 3.34 -5.98
CA ASP A 116 -3.18 4.72 -5.52
C ASP A 116 -4.10 4.82 -4.31
N GLU A 117 -5.11 3.93 -4.25
CA GLU A 117 -6.03 3.87 -3.13
C GLU A 117 -5.35 3.33 -1.88
N LEU A 118 -4.52 2.30 -2.02
CA LEU A 118 -3.70 1.78 -0.93
C LEU A 118 -2.68 2.83 -0.46
N SER A 119 -1.94 3.46 -1.37
CA SER A 119 -0.99 4.54 -1.04
C SER A 119 -1.67 5.69 -0.30
N ARG A 120 -2.90 6.06 -0.66
CA ARG A 120 -3.66 7.09 0.05
C ARG A 120 -4.00 6.64 1.47
N SER A 121 -4.44 5.40 1.67
CA SER A 121 -4.74 4.88 3.02
C SER A 121 -3.50 4.78 3.92
N ILE A 122 -2.31 4.50 3.36
CA ILE A 122 -1.04 4.52 4.12
C ILE A 122 -0.75 5.94 4.61
N LYS A 123 -0.91 6.94 3.73
CA LYS A 123 -0.70 8.36 4.07
C LYS A 123 -1.72 8.87 5.10
N GLU A 124 -3.00 8.51 4.94
CA GLU A 124 -4.05 8.84 5.90
C GLU A 124 -3.72 8.28 7.29
N PHE A 125 -3.35 6.99 7.38
CA PHE A 125 -2.95 6.38 8.65
C PHE A 125 -1.70 7.03 9.26
N SER A 126 -0.71 7.38 8.45
CA SER A 126 0.49 8.11 8.91
C SER A 126 0.12 9.48 9.50
N THR A 127 -0.77 10.22 8.82
CA THR A 127 -1.22 11.55 9.27
C THR A 127 -1.98 11.45 10.60
N ASP A 128 -2.90 10.49 10.73
CA ASP A 128 -3.66 10.30 11.98
C ASP A 128 -2.73 9.95 13.16
N MET A 129 -1.67 9.19 12.90
CA MET A 129 -0.68 8.84 13.91
C MET A 129 0.23 10.02 14.29
N GLU A 130 0.57 10.91 13.35
CA GLU A 130 1.29 12.15 13.66
C GLU A 130 0.45 13.04 14.58
N MET A 131 -0.84 13.20 14.29
CA MET A 131 -1.76 13.96 15.13
C MET A 131 -1.86 13.41 16.56
N LEU A 132 -1.93 12.07 16.71
CA LEU A 132 -1.91 11.41 18.02
C LEU A 132 -0.62 11.70 18.81
N GLY A 133 0.50 11.97 18.12
CA GLY A 133 1.80 12.23 18.74
C GLY A 133 2.00 13.66 19.24
N GLU A 134 1.20 14.62 18.74
CA GLU A 134 1.32 16.04 19.07
C GLU A 134 0.55 16.46 20.34
N GLU A 135 -0.24 15.57 20.94
CA GLU A 135 -1.11 15.91 22.07
C GLU A 135 -0.35 16.31 23.35
N LYS A 136 -0.61 17.55 23.78
CA LYS A 136 -0.32 18.10 25.12
C LYS A 136 -1.48 17.78 26.08
N GLU A 137 -1.21 16.97 27.08
CA GLU A 137 -1.78 16.91 28.44
C GLU A 137 -3.32 17.04 28.70
N ASP A 138 -4.21 17.08 27.71
CA ASP A 138 -5.67 17.11 27.90
C ASP A 138 -6.34 15.75 27.60
N SER A 139 -6.81 15.09 28.66
CA SER A 139 -7.23 13.67 28.68
C SER A 139 -8.54 13.32 27.99
N VAL A 140 -9.29 14.30 27.46
CA VAL A 140 -10.57 14.08 26.74
C VAL A 140 -10.34 13.92 25.23
N LEU A 141 -9.27 14.50 24.68
CA LEU A 141 -8.95 14.46 23.25
C LEU A 141 -8.36 13.10 22.82
N VAL A 142 -7.61 12.45 23.72
CA VAL A 142 -6.96 11.13 23.55
C VAL A 142 -7.91 10.01 23.08
N SER A 143 -9.20 10.04 23.49
CA SER A 143 -10.14 8.96 23.15
C SER A 143 -10.65 9.04 21.71
N GLU A 144 -10.76 10.24 21.15
CA GLU A 144 -11.25 10.47 19.80
C GLU A 144 -10.13 10.20 18.78
N ASP A 145 -8.91 10.63 19.09
CA ASP A 145 -7.70 10.39 18.29
C ASP A 145 -7.28 8.91 18.25
N LEU A 146 -7.47 8.16 19.33
CA LEU A 146 -7.24 6.70 19.29
C LEU A 146 -8.26 6.00 18.39
N SER A 147 -9.50 6.51 18.34
CA SER A 147 -10.56 5.93 17.51
C SER A 147 -10.34 6.21 16.02
N SER A 148 -9.80 7.38 15.67
CA SER A 148 -9.44 7.74 14.29
C SER A 148 -8.29 6.87 13.78
N VAL A 149 -7.22 6.73 14.56
CA VAL A 149 -6.07 5.86 14.24
C VAL A 149 -6.49 4.39 14.06
N HIS A 150 -7.37 3.89 14.94
CA HIS A 150 -7.90 2.54 14.78
C HIS A 150 -8.72 2.39 13.48
N SER A 151 -9.52 3.40 13.14
CA SER A 151 -10.33 3.41 11.92
C SER A 151 -9.47 3.47 10.66
N SER A 152 -8.44 4.33 10.61
CA SER A 152 -7.54 4.43 9.47
C SER A 152 -6.64 3.20 9.33
N LEU A 153 -6.21 2.58 10.43
CA LEU A 153 -5.51 1.28 10.39
C LEU A 153 -6.42 0.19 9.80
N ALA A 154 -7.66 0.08 10.27
CA ALA A 154 -8.61 -0.90 9.75
C ALA A 154 -8.86 -0.69 8.23
N LYS A 155 -9.01 0.56 7.82
CA LYS A 155 -9.14 0.95 6.41
C LYS A 155 -7.89 0.58 5.61
N LEU A 156 -6.69 0.85 6.13
CA LEU A 156 -5.41 0.48 5.50
C LEU A 156 -5.32 -1.04 5.28
N LEU A 157 -5.61 -1.84 6.30
CA LEU A 157 -5.60 -3.30 6.21
C LEU A 157 -6.63 -3.82 5.20
N GLU A 158 -7.82 -3.23 5.16
CA GLU A 158 -8.84 -3.54 4.16
C GLU A 158 -8.36 -3.22 2.73
N ARG A 159 -7.72 -2.07 2.52
CA ARG A 159 -7.16 -1.68 1.21
C ARG A 159 -6.00 -2.57 0.80
N LEU A 160 -5.14 -2.96 1.75
CA LEU A 160 -4.04 -3.88 1.50
C LEU A 160 -4.57 -5.25 1.07
N LYS A 161 -5.59 -5.76 1.74
CA LYS A 161 -6.28 -7.01 1.36
C LYS A 161 -6.91 -6.90 -0.03
N LYS A 162 -7.63 -5.82 -0.32
CA LYS A 162 -8.22 -5.58 -1.65
C LYS A 162 -7.14 -5.54 -2.75
N PHE A 163 -6.02 -4.88 -2.49
CA PHE A 163 -4.89 -4.83 -3.41
C PHE A 163 -4.29 -6.21 -3.65
N SER A 164 -4.10 -7.03 -2.61
CA SER A 164 -3.54 -8.38 -2.77
C SER A 164 -4.49 -9.31 -3.52
N GLU A 165 -5.79 -9.26 -3.25
CA GLU A 165 -6.81 -10.01 -3.98
C GLU A 165 -6.89 -9.59 -5.46
N ALA A 166 -6.85 -8.28 -5.74
CA ALA A 166 -6.84 -7.77 -7.10
C ALA A 166 -5.56 -8.17 -7.86
N SER A 167 -4.40 -8.14 -7.18
CA SER A 167 -3.12 -8.56 -7.75
C SER A 167 -3.10 -10.04 -8.09
N LEU A 168 -3.62 -10.90 -7.20
CA LEU A 168 -3.74 -12.34 -7.46
C LEU A 168 -4.69 -12.62 -8.62
N LYS A 169 -5.85 -11.96 -8.65
CA LYS A 169 -6.81 -12.10 -9.75
C LYS A 169 -6.20 -11.69 -11.08
N MET A 170 -5.53 -10.54 -11.12
CA MET A 170 -4.81 -10.07 -12.31
C MET A 170 -3.77 -11.09 -12.78
N TYR A 171 -2.97 -11.64 -11.86
CA TYR A 171 -1.97 -12.66 -12.18
C TYR A 171 -2.60 -13.89 -12.84
N GLU A 172 -3.67 -14.44 -12.25
CA GLU A 172 -4.36 -15.61 -12.81
C GLU A 172 -4.99 -15.30 -14.17
N ASP A 173 -5.63 -14.14 -14.33
CA ASP A 173 -6.22 -13.70 -15.60
C ASP A 173 -5.14 -13.58 -16.70
N VAL A 174 -3.98 -13.02 -16.37
CA VAL A 174 -2.85 -12.89 -17.32
C VAL A 174 -2.26 -14.26 -17.64
N LYS A 175 -2.11 -15.14 -16.64
CA LYS A 175 -1.61 -16.50 -16.81
C LYS A 175 -2.48 -17.28 -17.78
N VAL A 176 -3.80 -17.32 -17.57
CA VAL A 176 -4.75 -18.03 -18.44
C VAL A 176 -4.67 -17.50 -19.88
N LYS A 177 -4.69 -16.17 -20.07
CA LYS A 177 -4.57 -15.56 -21.41
C LYS A 177 -3.23 -15.88 -22.08
N SER A 178 -2.15 -15.96 -21.31
CA SER A 178 -0.83 -16.32 -21.82
C SER A 178 -0.79 -17.78 -22.30
N GLU A 179 -1.42 -18.69 -21.57
CA GLU A 179 -1.53 -20.11 -21.94
C GLU A 179 -2.39 -20.28 -23.21
N GLU A 180 -3.52 -19.57 -23.29
CA GLU A 180 -4.36 -19.52 -24.50
C GLU A 180 -3.58 -19.00 -25.72
N ALA A 181 -2.79 -17.93 -25.53
CA ALA A 181 -1.95 -17.38 -26.57
C ALA A 181 -0.86 -18.37 -27.03
N VAL A 182 -0.24 -19.11 -26.09
CA VAL A 182 0.72 -20.17 -26.40
C VAL A 182 0.07 -21.27 -27.24
N VAL A 183 -1.08 -21.79 -26.81
CA VAL A 183 -1.81 -22.85 -27.52
C VAL A 183 -2.20 -22.40 -28.93
N ALA A 184 -2.71 -21.17 -29.08
CA ALA A 184 -3.07 -20.64 -30.38
C ALA A 184 -1.83 -20.51 -31.30
N TYR A 185 -0.71 -20.00 -30.77
CA TYR A 185 0.53 -19.82 -31.51
C TYR A 185 1.15 -21.16 -31.95
N THR A 186 1.19 -22.17 -31.07
CA THR A 186 1.72 -23.50 -31.40
C THR A 186 0.84 -24.22 -32.42
N ASN A 187 -0.48 -24.18 -32.26
CA ASN A 187 -1.41 -24.77 -33.24
C ASN A 187 -1.27 -24.11 -34.63
N HIS A 188 -1.05 -22.80 -34.70
CA HIS A 188 -0.84 -22.11 -35.98
C HIS A 188 0.48 -22.50 -36.66
N SER A 189 1.55 -22.66 -35.89
CA SER A 189 2.88 -23.06 -36.38
C SER A 189 2.94 -24.53 -36.80
N ILE A 190 2.19 -25.42 -36.13
CA ILE A 190 2.09 -26.84 -36.48
C ILE A 190 1.23 -27.08 -37.74
N CYS A 191 0.21 -26.25 -37.98
CA CYS A 191 -0.73 -26.42 -39.11
C CYS A 191 -0.15 -25.98 -40.48
N GLY A 192 1.13 -25.57 -40.54
CA GLY A 192 1.87 -25.38 -41.79
C GLY A 192 1.26 -24.40 -42.80
N ARG A 193 0.40 -23.44 -42.36
CA ARG A 193 -0.10 -22.42 -43.28
C ARG A 193 1.04 -21.47 -43.64
N PRO A 194 1.41 -21.32 -44.93
CA PRO A 194 2.48 -20.43 -45.32
C PRO A 194 2.15 -19.01 -44.89
N LEU A 195 3.17 -18.29 -44.40
CA LEU A 195 3.14 -16.84 -44.24
C LEU A 195 2.93 -16.21 -45.62
N MET A 196 1.68 -15.88 -45.95
CA MET A 196 1.26 -15.16 -47.17
C MET A 196 0.81 -13.74 -46.82
#